data_AF-A0A1J3J4C6-F1
#
_entry.id   AF-A0A1J3J4C6-F1
#
_cell.length_a   1.000
_cell.length_b   1.000
_cell.length_c   1.000
_cell.angle_alpha   90.00
_cell.angle_beta   90.00
_cell.angle_gamma   90.00
#
_symmetry.space_group_name_H-M   'P 1'
#
loop_
_entity.id
_entity.type
_entity.pdbx_description
1 polymer ?
#
loop_
_entity_poly.entity_id
_entity_poly.type
_entity_poly.pdbx_seq_one_letter_code
_entity_poly.pdbx_strand_id
1 'polypeptide(L)'
;RAAYALSNRSGDPCVPKPTIYLKCSNYTDPSELLRIISLNLSSTGLSGIISPAIKNLIELQVLDLSHNNLTGEVPEFLSHLNSLVFLDLRYNSLSGR
;
A
#
# COMPACT_ATOMS: atom_id res chain seq x y z
N ARG A 1 -15.67 3.32 16.94
CA ARG A 1 -16.21 3.92 15.70
C ARG A 1 -15.36 5.15 15.39
N ALA A 2 -14.22 4.97 14.72
CA ALA A 2 -13.36 6.08 14.33
C ALA A 2 -13.46 6.22 12.80
N ALA A 3 -13.89 7.39 12.35
CA ALA A 3 -13.94 7.76 10.95
C ALA A 3 -12.51 8.14 10.52
N TYR A 4 -11.92 7.39 9.60
CA TYR A 4 -10.66 7.77 8.97
C TYR A 4 -10.97 8.71 7.81
N ALA A 5 -11.04 10.01 8.12
CA ALA A 5 -11.13 11.06 7.12
C ALA A 5 -9.74 11.28 6.51
N LEU A 6 -9.51 10.78 5.30
CA LEU A 6 -8.41 11.23 4.46
C LEU A 6 -8.85 12.52 3.77
N SER A 7 -8.44 13.68 4.28
CA SER A 7 -8.63 14.95 3.58
C SER A 7 -7.62 15.03 2.43
N ASN A 8 -8.04 14.66 1.23
CA ASN A 8 -7.32 15.01 0.00
C ASN A 8 -8.10 16.15 -0.67
N ARG A 9 -7.54 17.36 -0.71
CA ARG A 9 -8.14 18.50 -1.43
C ARG A 9 -7.94 18.31 -2.93
N SER A 10 -8.67 17.36 -3.52
CA SER A 10 -9.08 17.31 -4.93
C SER A 10 -9.69 15.93 -5.24
N GLY A 11 -11.02 15.83 -5.22
CA GLY A 11 -11.76 14.94 -6.13
C GLY A 11 -11.68 13.40 -5.99
N ASP A 12 -11.90 12.84 -4.79
CA ASP A 12 -12.51 11.49 -4.57
C ASP A 12 -11.64 10.22 -4.76
N PRO A 13 -12.08 8.99 -4.37
CA PRO A 13 -12.66 8.51 -3.10
C PRO A 13 -11.97 7.19 -2.65
N CYS A 14 -11.32 7.12 -1.49
CA CYS A 14 -10.82 5.83 -0.97
C CYS A 14 -11.13 5.68 0.52
N VAL A 15 -12.29 5.08 0.82
CA VAL A 15 -12.54 4.43 2.12
C VAL A 15 -12.00 3.00 2.01
N PRO A 16 -10.91 2.63 2.70
CA PRO A 16 -10.35 1.29 2.61
C PRO A 16 -11.34 0.26 3.18
N LYS A 17 -11.70 -0.74 2.36
CA LYS A 17 -12.34 -1.98 2.82
C LYS A 17 -11.25 -2.97 3.28
N PRO A 18 -11.56 -3.90 4.22
CA PRO A 18 -10.57 -4.73 4.94
C PRO A 18 -9.96 -5.87 4.10
N THR A 19 -9.63 -5.61 2.83
CA THR A 19 -9.01 -6.60 1.95
C THR A 19 -8.16 -5.83 0.94
N ILE A 20 -6.84 -6.10 0.90
CA ILE A 20 -5.90 -5.43 0.00
C ILE A 20 -6.21 -5.84 -1.44
N TYR A 21 -7.16 -5.15 -2.06
CA TYR A 21 -7.29 -5.04 -3.51
C TYR A 21 -6.94 -3.60 -3.87
N LEU A 22 -5.72 -3.37 -4.36
CA LEU A 22 -5.40 -2.14 -5.08
C LEU A 22 -6.09 -2.22 -6.45
N LYS A 23 -7.39 -1.92 -6.50
CA LYS A 23 -8.12 -1.70 -7.75
C LYS A 23 -8.55 -0.25 -7.81
N CYS A 24 -7.66 0.59 -8.35
CA CYS A 24 -8.02 1.93 -8.80
C CYS A 24 -8.55 1.79 -10.24
N SER A 25 -9.84 2.00 -10.46
CA SER A 25 -10.36 2.13 -11.82
C SER A 25 -11.50 3.15 -11.85
N ASN A 26 -11.17 4.34 -12.35
CA ASN A 26 -12.05 5.13 -13.21
C ASN A 26 -11.23 6.19 -13.99
N TYR A 27 -10.09 5.78 -14.56
CA TYR A 27 -9.41 6.58 -15.57
C TYR A 27 -9.76 6.04 -16.95
N THR A 28 -10.46 6.86 -17.72
CA THR A 28 -10.73 6.68 -19.15
C THR A 28 -9.51 6.97 -20.02
N ASP A 29 -8.38 7.36 -19.41
CA ASP A 29 -7.13 7.65 -20.12
C ASP A 29 -5.97 6.80 -19.54
N PRO A 30 -5.41 5.83 -20.30
CA PRO A 30 -4.26 5.03 -19.87
C PRO A 30 -2.95 5.84 -19.74
N SER A 31 -2.97 7.14 -20.09
CA SER A 31 -1.83 8.04 -20.01
C SER A 31 -1.61 8.64 -18.61
N GLU A 32 -2.64 8.69 -17.77
CA GLU A 32 -2.56 9.26 -16.41
C GLU A 32 -2.47 8.14 -15.37
N LEU A 33 -1.31 7.50 -15.29
CA LEU A 33 -1.00 6.61 -14.17
C LEU A 33 -0.99 7.44 -12.88
N LEU A 34 -1.90 7.10 -11.95
CA LEU A 34 -1.87 7.62 -10.58
C LEU A 34 -0.48 7.38 -9.98
N ARG A 35 0.26 8.47 -9.77
CA ARG A 35 1.60 8.44 -9.18
C ARG A 35 1.47 8.36 -7.66
N ILE A 36 1.65 7.17 -7.10
CA ILE A 36 1.67 6.98 -5.65
C ILE A 36 3.10 7.08 -5.17
N ILE A 37 3.42 8.17 -4.47
CA ILE A 37 4.75 8.45 -3.90
C ILE A 37 4.84 7.95 -2.45
N SER A 38 3.76 8.02 -1.69
CA SER A 38 3.72 7.62 -0.29
C SER A 38 2.45 6.85 0.02
N LEU A 39 2.59 5.69 0.64
CA LEU A 39 1.50 4.82 1.05
C LEU A 39 1.69 4.46 2.53
N ASN A 40 0.88 5.06 3.39
CA ASN A 40 0.79 4.68 4.80
C ASN A 40 -0.52 3.93 5.05
N LEU A 41 -0.40 2.65 5.38
CA LEU A 41 -1.48 1.76 5.78
C LEU A 41 -1.21 1.15 7.16
N SER A 42 -0.43 1.83 7.99
CA SER A 42 -0.13 1.37 9.34
C SER A 42 -1.38 1.30 10.21
N SER A 43 -1.46 0.31 11.11
CA SER A 43 -2.58 0.18 12.06
C SER A 43 -3.98 0.11 11.43
N THR A 44 -4.09 -0.42 10.21
CA THR A 44 -5.39 -0.50 9.50
C THR A 44 -6.06 -1.87 9.62
N GLY A 45 -5.43 -2.83 10.30
CA GLY A 45 -5.99 -4.17 10.51
C GLY A 45 -5.88 -5.07 9.28
N LEU A 46 -4.92 -4.80 8.39
CA LEU A 46 -4.67 -5.61 7.20
C LEU A 46 -4.24 -7.02 7.58
N SER A 47 -4.59 -8.00 6.75
CA SER A 47 -4.22 -9.39 6.94
C SER A 47 -3.96 -10.08 5.61
N GLY A 48 -3.34 -11.26 5.67
CA GLY A 48 -2.88 -11.99 4.48
C GLY A 48 -1.49 -11.53 4.02
N ILE A 49 -1.15 -11.79 2.76
CA ILE A 49 0.19 -11.57 2.21
C ILE A 49 0.35 -10.17 1.58
N ILE A 50 1.60 -9.70 1.47
CA ILE A 50 1.92 -8.48 0.72
C ILE A 50 1.71 -8.74 -0.78
N SER A 51 0.76 -8.02 -1.38
CA SER A 51 0.36 -8.23 -2.78
C SER A 51 1.41 -7.75 -3.79
N PRO A 52 1.68 -8.52 -4.87
CA PRO A 52 2.58 -8.10 -5.95
C PRO A 52 2.08 -6.87 -6.72
N ALA A 53 0.83 -6.42 -6.51
CA ALA A 53 0.33 -5.17 -7.07
C ALA A 53 1.17 -3.95 -6.66
N ILE A 54 1.84 -3.99 -5.49
CA ILE A 54 2.73 -2.92 -5.03
C ILE A 54 3.92 -2.73 -5.99
N LYS A 55 4.35 -3.79 -6.72
CA LYS A 55 5.41 -3.71 -7.74
C LYS A 55 5.14 -2.66 -8.82
N ASN A 56 3.87 -2.38 -9.12
CA ASN A 56 3.50 -1.41 -10.16
C ASN A 56 3.63 0.05 -9.70
N LEU A 57 3.86 0.30 -8.41
CA LEU A 57 4.05 1.63 -7.85
C LEU A 57 5.52 2.05 -7.99
N ILE A 58 5.97 2.24 -9.23
CA ILE A 58 7.40 2.45 -9.56
C ILE A 58 7.99 3.75 -8.98
N GLU A 59 7.14 4.73 -8.68
CA GLU A 59 7.51 6.01 -8.05
C GLU A 59 7.35 5.99 -6.51
N LEU A 60 7.01 4.84 -5.91
CA LEU A 60 6.77 4.74 -4.48
C LEU A 60 8.07 4.97 -3.70
N GLN A 61 8.05 5.97 -2.82
CA GLN A 61 9.16 6.36 -1.96
C GLN A 61 8.95 5.90 -0.51
N VAL A 62 7.70 5.90 -0.05
CA VAL A 62 7.36 5.54 1.33
C VAL A 62 6.30 4.45 1.33
N LEU A 63 6.60 3.33 1.98
CA LEU A 63 5.66 2.24 2.24
C LEU A 63 5.66 1.91 3.74
N ASP A 64 4.58 2.24 4.42
CA ASP A 64 4.36 1.87 5.81
C ASP A 64 3.18 0.91 5.93
N LEU A 65 3.48 -0.36 6.22
CA LEU A 65 2.52 -1.43 6.48
C LEU A 65 2.58 -1.90 7.95
N SER A 66 3.20 -1.11 8.83
CA SER A 66 3.44 -1.52 10.21
C SER A 66 2.16 -1.70 11.02
N HIS A 67 2.22 -2.45 12.11
CA HIS A 67 1.08 -2.66 13.03
C HIS A 67 -0.15 -3.24 12.33
N ASN A 68 0.05 -4.26 11.49
CA ASN A 68 -1.02 -5.01 10.85
C ASN A 68 -0.90 -6.50 11.20
N ASN A 69 -1.78 -7.32 10.64
CA ASN A 69 -1.80 -8.77 10.80
C ASN A 69 -1.37 -9.48 9.50
N LEU A 70 -0.43 -8.88 8.76
CA LEU A 70 0.11 -9.48 7.52
C LEU A 70 0.94 -10.71 7.85
N THR A 71 0.88 -11.72 6.99
CA THR A 71 1.50 -13.04 7.14
C THR A 71 2.27 -13.43 5.88
N GLY A 72 3.04 -14.53 5.96
CA GLY A 72 3.83 -15.04 4.84
C GLY A 72 5.18 -14.36 4.70
N GLU A 73 5.89 -14.65 3.61
CA GLU A 73 7.23 -14.13 3.38
C GLU A 73 7.24 -12.68 2.90
N VAL A 74 8.27 -11.93 3.31
CA VAL A 74 8.57 -10.61 2.73
C VAL A 74 8.94 -10.79 1.25
N PRO A 75 8.17 -10.23 0.29
CA PRO A 75 8.42 -10.51 -1.12
C PRO A 75 9.67 -9.84 -1.66
N GLU A 76 10.46 -10.59 -2.43
CA GLU A 76 11.65 -10.06 -3.12
C GLU A 76 11.32 -8.90 -4.07
N PHE A 77 10.08 -8.79 -4.58
CA PHE A 77 9.74 -7.66 -5.46
C PHE A 77 9.86 -6.29 -4.77
N LEU A 78 9.84 -6.22 -3.44
CA LEU A 78 10.03 -4.96 -2.72
C LEU A 78 11.43 -4.38 -2.96
N SER A 79 12.44 -5.21 -3.26
CA SER A 79 13.77 -4.73 -3.64
C SER A 79 13.83 -4.11 -5.03
N HIS A 80 12.82 -4.34 -5.88
CA HIS A 80 12.72 -3.76 -7.22
C HIS A 80 12.02 -2.39 -7.23
N LEU A 81 11.53 -1.91 -6.08
CA LEU A 81 10.98 -0.58 -5.93
C LEU A 81 12.12 0.43 -5.77
N ASN A 82 12.74 0.79 -6.90
CA ASN A 82 13.98 1.60 -6.92
C ASN A 82 13.83 3.00 -6.30
N SER A 83 12.62 3.53 -6.24
CA SER A 83 12.33 4.83 -5.64
C SER A 83 12.14 4.75 -4.12
N LEU A 84 12.05 3.54 -3.54
CA LEU A 84 11.68 3.34 -2.14
C LEU A 84 12.82 3.76 -1.21
N VAL A 85 12.55 4.76 -0.38
CA VAL A 85 13.49 5.29 0.62
C VAL A 85 13.08 4.92 2.04
N PHE A 86 11.80 4.56 2.25
CA PHE A 86 11.28 4.16 3.55
C PHE A 86 10.37 2.94 3.40
N LEU A 87 10.67 1.90 4.18
CA LEU A 87 9.87 0.68 4.29
C LEU A 87 9.71 0.32 5.77
N ASP A 88 8.47 0.26 6.25
CA ASP A 88 8.15 -0.24 7.57
C ASP A 88 7.16 -1.40 7.51
N LEU A 89 7.62 -2.58 7.93
CA LEU A 89 6.84 -3.82 8.00
C LEU A 89 6.69 -4.33 9.44
N ARG A 90 7.14 -3.55 10.44
CA ARG A 90 7.18 -3.98 11.85
C ARG A 90 5.79 -4.28 12.39
N TYR A 91 5.73 -5.09 13.44
CA TYR A 91 4.46 -5.47 14.08
C TYR A 91 3.47 -6.08 13.09
N ASN A 92 3.95 -7.08 12.36
CA ASN A 92 3.19 -8.02 11.54
C ASN A 92 3.63 -9.45 11.88
N SER A 93 2.96 -10.45 11.30
CA SER A 93 3.32 -11.87 11.39
C SER A 93 4.07 -12.35 10.15
N LEU A 94 4.91 -11.48 9.57
CA LEU A 94 5.70 -11.77 8.38
C LEU A 94 6.92 -12.62 8.74
N SER A 95 7.24 -13.58 7.88
CA SER A 95 8.48 -14.36 7.92
C SER A 95 9.48 -13.85 6.89
N GLY A 96 10.76 -14.12 7.10
CA GLY A 96 11.83 -13.79 6.17
C GLY A 96 12.82 -14.94 6.03
N ARG A 97 13.58 -14.93 4.94
CA ARG A 97 14.85 -15.63 4.82
C ARG A 97 15.99 -14.62 4.88
#